data_AF-A0A556RU60-F1
#
_entry.id   AF-A0A556RU60-F1
#
_cell.length_a   1.000
_cell.length_b   1.000
_cell.length_c   1.000
_cell.angle_alpha   90.00
_cell.angle_beta   90.00
_cell.angle_gamma   90.00
#
_symmetry.space_group_name_H-M   'P 1'
#
loop_
_entity.id
_entity.type
_entity.pdbx_description
1 polymer ?
#
loop_
_entity_poly.entity_id
_entity_poly.type
_entity_poly.pdbx_seq_one_letter_code
_entity_poly.pdbx_strand_id
1 'polypeptide(L)'
;MIIYVEPMQLRYQIIETKMRREEIINFNEIVYQNWTDIDHFIQNLKQQAPRLTAIELNLSDDYIKYQKIAYPEVKLTPTELATYVEASLYKLFQQFGNQLFFDFVSISHKTLMIAVCERDTVNYWIELFQKNGFTLLFMGSHFENNSFNFLPWRKQKAKQHQFQLLLFAVSLIGVMICYFFYLLIKAQSDLYHYSQLLSEQQASQQQLKSELSGYIPYPSSSQKQIQQSLQMFSEKMPTTIWLNLYEYESQKIKITGRSVNYVDIINFNQLVSSNHDVKNSRVKNIENSHDSLLFQMDIELNE
;
A
#
# COMPACT_ATOMS: atom_id res chain seq x y z
N MET A 1 12.28 36.76 19.56
CA MET A 1 13.25 37.49 20.40
C MET A 1 14.41 36.57 20.70
N ILE A 2 15.62 37.10 20.81
CA ILE A 2 16.83 36.34 21.18
C ILE A 2 17.29 36.84 22.56
N ILE A 3 17.58 35.91 23.47
CA ILE A 3 18.20 36.17 24.77
C ILE A 3 19.52 35.40 24.83
N TYR A 4 20.60 36.09 25.15
CA TYR A 4 21.88 35.52 25.55
C TYR A 4 21.95 35.52 27.07
N VAL A 5 22.20 34.34 27.64
CA VAL A 5 22.26 34.09 29.07
C VAL A 5 23.70 33.91 29.47
N GLU A 6 24.23 34.87 30.20
CA GLU A 6 25.54 34.85 30.83
C GLU A 6 25.37 34.71 32.36
N PRO A 7 26.41 34.33 33.11
CA PRO A 7 26.38 34.36 34.56
C PRO A 7 26.07 35.79 35.04
N MET A 8 24.98 35.95 35.82
CA MET A 8 24.54 37.23 36.39
C MET A 8 24.15 38.34 35.39
N GLN A 9 24.13 38.03 34.08
CA GLN A 9 23.73 38.98 33.04
C GLN A 9 22.89 38.34 31.94
N LEU A 10 21.84 39.03 31.49
CA LEU A 10 21.07 38.70 30.30
C LEU A 10 21.26 39.79 29.26
N ARG A 11 21.55 39.41 28.02
CA ARG A 11 21.53 40.33 26.87
C ARG A 11 20.41 39.92 25.94
N TYR A 12 19.52 40.82 25.54
CA TYR A 12 18.39 40.44 24.69
C TYR A 12 18.11 41.42 23.57
N GLN A 13 17.48 40.89 22.53
CA GLN A 13 17.05 41.65 21.36
C GLN A 13 15.68 41.18 20.89
N ILE A 14 14.75 42.12 20.77
CA ILE A 14 13.43 41.89 20.19
C ILE A 14 13.55 42.03 18.67
N ILE A 15 13.32 40.94 17.94
CA ILE A 15 13.36 40.92 16.48
C ILE A 15 11.94 40.91 15.95
N GLU A 16 11.58 41.91 15.16
CA GLU A 16 10.34 41.89 14.37
C GLU A 16 10.58 41.12 13.07
N THR A 17 9.65 40.22 12.72
CA THR A 17 9.73 39.23 11.64
C THR A 17 10.03 39.80 10.24
N LYS A 18 10.00 41.12 10.05
CA LYS A 18 10.29 41.81 8.78
C LYS A 18 11.76 42.22 8.58
N MET A 19 12.62 42.19 9.60
CA MET A 19 14.01 42.64 9.52
C MET A 19 15.01 41.54 9.91
N ARG A 20 15.00 40.41 9.21
CA ARG A 20 16.00 39.33 9.42
C ARG A 20 17.25 39.46 8.54
N ARG A 21 17.61 40.68 8.14
CA ARG A 21 18.87 40.98 7.43
C ARG A 21 19.49 42.24 8.01
N GLU A 22 20.78 42.11 8.29
CA GLU A 22 21.74 43.08 8.81
C GLU A 22 21.88 43.10 10.34
N GLU A 23 23.15 42.95 10.76
CA GLU A 23 23.65 42.95 12.12
C GLU A 23 23.23 44.22 12.86
N ILE A 24 22.25 44.11 13.76
CA ILE A 24 21.93 45.21 14.68
C ILE A 24 22.50 44.84 16.04
N ILE A 25 23.60 45.50 16.39
CA ILE A 25 24.51 45.26 17.54
C ILE A 25 23.96 45.80 18.87
N ASN A 26 22.73 46.33 18.91
CA ASN A 26 22.16 46.90 20.13
C ASN A 26 21.39 45.85 20.95
N PHE A 27 22.12 45.16 21.83
CA PHE A 27 21.53 44.34 22.87
C PHE A 27 21.14 45.19 24.08
N ASN A 28 19.96 44.93 24.64
CA ASN A 28 19.60 45.43 25.95
C ASN A 28 20.17 44.50 27.00
N GLU A 29 20.81 45.07 28.02
CA GLU A 29 21.46 44.31 29.08
C GLU A 29 20.68 44.42 30.39
N ILE A 30 20.60 43.30 31.11
CA ILE A 30 19.98 43.22 32.43
C ILE A 30 20.91 42.42 33.34
N VAL A 31 21.32 43.05 34.43
CA VAL A 31 22.04 42.37 35.51
C VAL A 31 21.01 41.75 36.45
N TYR A 32 21.21 40.48 36.81
CA TYR A 32 20.36 39.76 37.75
C TYR A 32 21.21 39.10 38.83
N GLN A 33 20.69 39.05 40.06
CA GLN A 33 21.36 38.42 41.19
C GLN A 33 20.75 37.06 41.51
N ASN A 34 19.47 36.89 41.20
CA ASN A 34 18.73 35.67 41.49
C ASN A 34 17.66 35.39 40.42
N TRP A 35 17.04 34.23 40.55
CA TRP A 35 16.01 33.73 39.64
C TRP A 35 14.70 34.54 39.67
N THR A 36 14.38 35.19 40.78
CA THR A 36 13.20 36.07 40.93
C THR A 36 13.33 37.32 40.06
N ASP A 37 14.54 37.88 39.96
CA ASP A 37 14.82 39.03 39.09
C ASP A 37 14.52 38.69 37.62
N ILE A 38 14.86 37.47 37.21
CA ILE A 38 14.58 36.96 35.86
C ILE A 38 13.06 36.78 35.66
N ASP A 39 12.33 36.20 36.62
CA ASP A 39 10.87 36.06 36.50
C ASP A 39 10.18 37.44 36.37
N HIS A 40 10.60 38.42 37.17
CA HIS A 40 10.11 39.79 37.05
C HIS A 40 10.43 40.41 35.68
N PHE A 41 11.66 40.20 35.18
CA PHE A 41 12.02 40.64 33.84
C PHE A 41 11.11 40.05 32.77
N ILE A 42 10.88 38.73 32.78
CA ILE A 42 10.03 38.05 31.80
C ILE A 42 8.58 38.56 31.88
N GLN A 43 8.05 38.81 33.07
CA GLN A 43 6.72 39.39 33.27
C GLN A 43 6.62 40.82 32.70
N ASN A 44 7.61 41.67 33.01
CA ASN A 44 7.67 43.04 32.49
C ASN A 44 7.77 43.04 30.96
N LEU A 45 8.57 42.14 30.41
CA LEU A 45 8.75 42.00 28.97
C LEU A 45 7.45 41.58 28.27
N LYS A 46 6.65 40.69 28.89
CA LYS A 46 5.32 40.32 28.39
C LYS A 46 4.35 41.50 28.39
N GLN A 47 4.40 42.36 29.40
CA GLN A 47 3.58 43.57 29.47
C GLN A 47 3.99 44.60 28.41
N GLN A 48 5.29 44.78 28.20
CA GLN A 48 5.82 45.74 27.23
C GLN A 48 5.62 45.27 25.78
N ALA A 49 5.74 43.97 25.52
CA ALA A 49 5.64 43.38 24.18
C ALA A 49 4.62 42.21 24.16
N PRO A 50 3.31 42.47 24.25
CA PRO A 50 2.29 41.43 24.36
C PRO A 50 2.15 40.56 23.11
N ARG A 51 2.67 41.01 21.96
CA ARG A 51 2.71 40.24 20.71
C ARG A 51 3.87 39.25 20.63
N LEU A 52 4.82 39.32 21.58
CA LEU A 52 5.93 38.39 21.61
C LEU A 52 5.44 37.03 22.10
N THR A 53 5.54 36.01 21.24
CA THR A 53 5.10 34.64 21.55
C THR A 53 6.24 33.63 21.54
N ALA A 54 7.40 33.99 20.97
CA ALA A 54 8.48 33.06 20.69
C ALA A 54 9.87 33.63 21.04
N ILE A 55 10.69 32.80 21.69
CA ILE A 55 11.99 33.16 22.25
C ILE A 55 13.04 32.12 21.87
N GLU A 56 14.22 32.60 21.48
CA GLU A 56 15.45 31.81 21.33
C GLU A 56 16.39 32.16 22.50
N LEU A 57 16.91 31.13 23.17
CA LEU A 57 17.76 31.27 24.34
C LEU A 57 19.15 30.68 24.06
N ASN A 58 20.15 31.56 24.02
CA ASN A 58 21.55 31.24 23.85
C ASN A 58 22.22 31.21 25.22
N LEU A 59 22.69 30.06 25.66
CA LEU A 59 23.44 29.87 26.89
C LEU A 59 24.93 30.15 26.63
N SER A 60 25.58 30.83 27.57
CA SER A 60 27.04 31.00 27.56
C SER A 60 27.77 29.68 27.77
N ASP A 61 29.07 29.67 27.42
CA ASP A 61 29.94 28.52 27.62
C ASP A 61 30.13 28.16 29.11
N ASP A 62 29.75 29.03 30.05
CA ASP A 62 29.79 28.72 31.48
C ASP A 62 28.77 27.64 31.88
N TYR A 63 27.67 27.53 31.14
CA TYR A 63 26.60 26.56 31.39
C TYR A 63 26.77 25.25 30.62
N ILE A 64 27.77 25.17 29.74
CA ILE A 64 27.89 24.11 28.74
C ILE A 64 29.28 23.50 28.77
N LYS A 65 29.33 22.17 28.75
CA LYS A 65 30.58 21.43 28.59
C LYS A 65 30.60 20.77 27.22
N TYR A 66 31.72 20.90 26.51
CA TYR A 66 31.92 20.31 25.19
C TYR A 66 32.98 19.22 25.24
N GLN A 67 32.74 18.10 24.57
CA GLN A 67 33.70 17.01 24.43
C GLN A 67 33.69 16.46 23.01
N LYS A 68 34.88 16.23 22.46
CA LYS A 68 35.06 15.56 21.16
C LYS A 68 35.20 14.06 21.36
N ILE A 69 34.52 13.27 20.53
CA ILE A 69 34.70 11.81 20.46
C ILE A 69 34.87 11.34 19.02
N ALA A 70 35.51 10.18 18.86
CA ALA A 70 35.59 9.53 17.56
C ALA A 70 34.21 9.10 17.08
N TYR A 71 33.95 9.27 15.79
CA TYR A 71 32.75 8.72 15.16
C TYR A 71 32.86 7.18 15.16
N PRO A 72 31.79 6.45 15.53
CA PRO A 72 31.83 4.99 15.57
C PRO A 72 32.13 4.41 14.18
N GLU A 73 33.01 3.40 14.12
CA GLU A 73 33.41 2.77 12.85
C GLU A 73 32.25 2.08 12.12
N VAL A 74 31.21 1.71 12.87
CA VAL A 74 29.97 1.12 12.34
C VAL A 74 29.03 2.22 11.85
N LYS A 75 28.42 2.02 10.67
CA LYS A 75 27.37 2.91 10.16
C LYS A 75 26.12 2.79 11.05
N LEU A 76 25.92 3.78 11.92
CA LEU A 76 24.74 3.89 12.78
C LEU A 76 23.66 4.77 12.12
N THR A 77 22.41 4.41 12.32
CA THR A 77 21.25 5.29 12.06
C THR A 77 21.26 6.48 13.04
N PRO A 78 20.55 7.59 12.74
CA PRO A 78 20.51 8.75 13.64
C PRO A 78 20.03 8.44 15.05
N THR A 79 19.11 7.48 15.20
CA THR A 79 18.61 7.02 16.51
C THR A 79 19.64 6.21 17.27
N GLU A 80 20.33 5.29 16.60
CA GLU A 80 21.40 4.50 17.21
C GLU A 80 22.59 5.37 17.61
N LEU A 81 22.90 6.37 16.80
CA LEU A 81 23.93 7.36 17.10
C LEU A 81 23.59 8.18 18.35
N ALA A 82 22.32 8.56 18.53
CA ALA A 82 21.87 9.24 19.74
C ALA A 82 22.01 8.36 20.99
N THR A 83 21.63 7.07 20.90
CA THR A 83 21.81 6.10 21.99
C THR A 83 23.28 5.87 22.32
N TYR A 84 24.14 5.78 21.29
CA TYR A 84 25.59 5.66 21.47
C TYR A 84 26.19 6.86 22.22
N VAL A 85 25.79 8.07 21.84
CA VAL A 85 26.21 9.30 22.53
C VAL A 85 25.71 9.30 23.97
N GLU A 86 24.43 8.99 24.19
CA GLU A 86 23.82 8.93 25.53
C GLU A 86 24.57 7.96 26.46
N ALA A 87 24.88 6.75 25.97
CA ALA A 87 25.65 5.76 26.71
C ALA A 87 27.08 6.21 27.01
N SER A 88 27.65 7.08 26.16
CA SER A 88 29.01 7.60 26.32
C SER A 88 29.11 8.73 27.34
N LEU A 89 28.00 9.41 27.68
CA LEU A 89 28.03 10.61 28.53
C LEU A 89 28.68 10.37 29.89
N TYR A 90 28.40 9.24 30.53
CA TYR A 90 28.99 8.91 31.84
C TYR A 90 30.52 8.86 31.78
N LYS A 91 31.07 8.25 30.72
CA LYS A 91 32.51 8.15 30.52
C LYS A 91 33.16 9.51 30.22
N LEU A 92 32.45 10.37 29.50
CA LEU A 92 32.98 11.64 29.01
C LEU A 92 32.92 12.75 30.06
N PHE A 93 31.84 12.82 30.82
CA PHE A 93 31.54 13.95 31.72
C PHE A 93 31.49 13.55 33.20
N GLN A 94 31.71 12.27 33.53
CA GLN A 94 31.64 11.73 34.90
C GLN A 94 30.28 11.99 35.60
N GLN A 95 29.23 12.21 34.82
CA GLN A 95 27.88 12.51 35.28
C GLN A 95 26.90 11.54 34.61
N PHE A 96 25.87 11.13 35.34
CA PHE A 96 24.86 10.25 34.77
C PHE A 96 24.02 11.00 33.72
N GLY A 97 23.68 10.34 32.61
CA GLY A 97 22.88 10.95 31.54
C GLY A 97 21.48 11.43 31.98
N ASN A 98 20.97 10.94 33.12
CA ASN A 98 19.73 11.41 33.72
C ASN A 98 19.84 12.78 34.42
N GLN A 99 21.05 13.31 34.60
CA GLN A 99 21.29 14.64 35.18
C GLN A 99 21.64 15.69 34.12
N LEU A 100 21.74 15.28 32.85
CA LEU A 100 22.17 16.13 31.76
C LEU A 100 21.14 16.15 30.63
N PHE A 101 21.05 17.30 29.96
CA PHE A 101 20.66 17.35 28.56
C PHE A 101 21.92 17.34 27.70
N PHE A 102 21.81 16.76 26.52
CA PHE A 102 22.89 16.70 25.57
C PHE A 102 22.39 16.93 24.16
N ASP A 103 23.26 17.50 23.34
CA ASP A 103 23.11 17.50 21.89
C ASP A 103 24.47 17.21 21.25
N PHE A 104 24.45 16.78 20.00
CA PHE A 104 25.68 16.44 19.28
C PHE A 104 25.59 16.76 17.80
N VAL A 105 26.75 17.10 17.25
CA VAL A 105 26.96 17.43 15.84
C VAL A 105 28.19 16.71 15.31
N SER A 106 28.19 16.40 14.02
CA SER A 106 29.37 15.86 13.35
C SER A 106 30.23 17.03 12.85
N ILE A 107 31.42 17.19 13.42
CA ILE A 107 32.38 18.21 12.96
C ILE A 107 33.20 17.68 11.78
N SER A 108 33.40 16.37 11.71
CA SER A 108 34.06 15.71 10.57
C SER A 108 33.53 14.29 10.40
N HIS A 109 33.86 13.64 9.28
CA HIS A 109 33.51 12.22 9.06
C HIS A 109 34.03 11.25 10.14
N LYS A 110 34.96 11.69 11.00
CA LYS A 110 35.57 10.88 12.04
C LYS A 110 35.37 11.44 13.45
N THR A 111 34.66 12.56 13.62
CA THR A 111 34.60 13.24 14.92
C THR A 111 33.21 13.81 15.19
N LEU A 112 32.66 13.42 16.33
CA LEU A 112 31.48 14.03 16.92
C LEU A 112 31.91 15.03 17.99
N MET A 113 31.19 16.14 18.07
CA MET A 113 31.22 17.03 19.21
C MET A 113 29.92 16.86 19.97
N ILE A 114 30.03 16.68 21.27
CA ILE A 114 28.93 16.54 22.20
C ILE A 114 28.95 17.76 23.11
N ALA A 115 27.82 18.45 23.22
CA ALA A 115 27.60 19.48 24.21
C ALA A 115 26.64 18.94 25.27
N VAL A 116 26.91 19.21 26.54
CA VAL A 116 26.03 18.88 27.65
C VAL A 116 25.72 20.10 28.49
N CYS A 117 24.50 20.15 29.03
CA CYS A 117 24.04 21.15 29.97
C CYS A 117 23.31 20.47 31.12
N GLU A 118 23.37 21.05 32.32
CA GLU A 118 22.70 20.49 33.50
C GLU A 118 21.19 20.49 33.34
N ARG A 119 20.57 19.38 33.73
CA ARG A 119 19.13 19.17 33.57
C ARG A 119 18.31 20.22 34.32
N ASP A 120 18.72 20.55 35.53
CA ASP A 120 17.98 21.49 36.37
C ASP A 120 17.97 22.90 35.76
N THR A 121 19.10 23.34 35.19
CA THR A 121 19.21 24.62 34.47
C THR A 121 18.27 24.66 33.25
N VAL A 122 18.30 23.62 32.41
CA VAL A 122 17.44 23.56 31.21
C VAL A 122 15.97 23.49 31.60
N ASN A 123 15.60 22.63 32.55
CA ASN A 123 14.22 22.48 33.01
C ASN A 123 13.70 23.78 33.62
N TYR A 124 14.51 24.46 34.44
CA TYR A 124 14.14 25.73 35.03
C TYR A 124 13.76 26.77 33.98
N TRP A 125 14.60 26.94 32.94
CA TRP A 125 14.29 27.86 31.86
C TRP A 125 13.03 27.45 31.08
N ILE A 126 12.86 26.15 30.81
CA ILE A 126 11.65 25.63 30.15
C ILE A 126 10.40 25.98 30.97
N GLU A 127 10.41 25.70 32.27
CA GLU A 127 9.31 25.97 33.19
C GLU A 127 9.01 27.46 33.30
N LEU A 128 10.04 28.31 33.40
CA LEU A 128 9.90 29.76 33.50
C LEU A 128 9.18 30.36 32.28
N PHE A 129 9.59 29.98 31.07
CA PHE A 129 8.96 30.47 29.85
C PHE A 129 7.56 29.88 29.64
N GLN A 130 7.35 28.61 29.99
CA GLN A 130 6.03 27.99 29.96
C GLN A 130 5.05 28.67 30.93
N LYS A 131 5.45 28.93 32.17
CA LYS A 131 4.67 29.67 33.19
C LYS A 131 4.22 31.02 32.64
N ASN A 132 5.09 31.70 31.91
CA ASN A 132 4.83 33.01 31.33
C ASN A 132 4.18 32.96 29.93
N GLY A 133 3.87 31.77 29.39
CA GLY A 133 3.16 31.60 28.12
C GLY A 133 4.01 31.88 26.87
N PHE A 134 5.33 31.82 26.98
CA PHE A 134 6.25 31.94 25.85
C PHE A 134 6.62 30.57 25.29
N THR A 135 6.77 30.50 23.96
CA THR A 135 7.28 29.31 23.28
C THR A 135 8.80 29.42 23.09
N LEU A 136 9.55 28.47 23.61
CA LEU A 136 10.99 28.34 23.34
C LEU A 136 11.22 27.66 22.00
N LEU A 137 11.82 28.37 21.05
CA LEU A 137 12.20 27.83 19.74
C LEU A 137 13.58 27.17 19.76
N PHE A 138 14.47 27.72 20.58
CA PHE A 138 15.85 27.27 20.73
C PHE A 138 16.30 27.45 22.18
N MET A 139 17.04 26.48 22.70
CA MET A 139 17.77 26.61 23.95
C MET A 139 19.08 25.85 23.84
N GLY A 140 20.20 26.56 23.82
CA GLY A 140 21.51 25.96 23.79
C GLY A 140 22.57 26.93 23.35
N SER A 141 23.57 26.50 22.60
CA SER A 141 24.68 27.37 22.22
C SER A 141 25.10 27.20 20.77
N HIS A 142 25.83 28.22 20.32
CA HIS A 142 26.57 28.20 19.09
C HIS A 142 28.05 28.04 19.42
N PHE A 143 28.68 27.00 18.88
CA PHE A 143 30.12 26.80 18.96
C PHE A 143 30.67 26.66 17.54
N GLU A 144 31.53 27.60 17.16
CA GLU A 144 31.98 27.78 15.77
C GLU A 144 30.75 27.92 14.83
N ASN A 145 30.67 27.11 13.78
CA ASN A 145 29.55 27.10 12.82
C ASN A 145 28.45 26.09 13.18
N ASN A 146 28.49 25.50 14.38
CA ASN A 146 27.54 24.48 14.81
C ASN A 146 26.62 25.00 15.91
N SER A 147 25.38 24.53 15.92
CA SER A 147 24.38 24.87 16.93
C SER A 147 23.99 23.62 17.70
N PHE A 148 24.00 23.71 19.03
CA PHE A 148 23.57 22.65 19.95
C PHE A 148 22.26 23.08 20.59
N ASN A 149 21.23 22.24 20.51
CA ASN A 149 19.91 22.53 21.04
C ASN A 149 19.50 21.48 22.07
N PHE A 150 19.39 21.91 23.33
CA PHE A 150 19.03 21.08 24.47
C PHE A 150 17.53 20.94 24.67
N LEU A 151 16.70 21.63 23.88
CA LEU A 151 15.28 21.34 23.88
C LEU A 151 15.05 19.87 23.49
N PRO A 152 14.04 19.19 24.06
CA PRO A 152 13.70 17.81 23.70
C PRO A 152 13.07 17.69 22.29
N TRP A 153 13.45 18.55 21.35
CA TRP A 153 12.90 18.63 19.99
C TRP A 153 13.11 17.35 19.20
N ARG A 154 14.22 16.62 19.42
CA ARG A 154 14.44 15.28 18.81
C ARG A 154 13.40 14.26 19.30
N LYS A 155 13.00 14.33 20.57
CA LYS A 155 11.93 13.49 21.14
C LYS A 155 10.55 13.91 20.63
N GLN A 156 10.29 15.21 20.50
CA GLN A 156 9.05 15.73 19.93
C GLN A 156 8.91 15.40 18.44
N LYS A 157 9.97 15.55 17.64
CA LYS A 157 9.98 15.21 16.22
C LYS A 157 9.79 13.71 15.99
N ALA A 158 10.41 12.87 16.82
CA ALA A 158 10.15 11.43 16.80
C ALA A 158 8.69 11.09 17.12
N LYS A 159 8.10 11.71 18.15
CA LYS A 159 6.67 11.54 18.49
C LYS A 159 5.75 12.04 17.37
N GLN A 160 6.07 13.16 16.72
CA GLN A 160 5.30 13.69 15.60
C GLN A 160 5.34 12.76 14.38
N HIS A 161 6.50 12.19 14.06
CA HIS A 161 6.62 11.17 13.01
C HIS A 161 5.85 9.89 13.35
N GLN A 162 5.91 9.43 14.61
CA GLN A 162 5.09 8.29 15.06
C GLN A 162 3.59 8.56 14.91
N PHE A 163 3.14 9.77 15.25
CA PHE A 163 1.75 10.16 15.09
C PHE A 163 1.32 10.25 13.62
N GLN A 164 2.19 10.80 12.75
CA GLN A 164 1.94 10.82 11.30
C GLN A 164 1.85 9.41 10.70
N LEU A 165 2.74 8.50 11.14
CA LEU A 165 2.69 7.08 10.77
C LEU A 165 1.39 6.41 11.22
N LEU A 166 0.94 6.71 12.43
CA LEU A 166 -0.32 6.20 12.95
C LEU A 166 -1.51 6.71 12.12
N LEU A 167 -1.55 8.02 11.82
CA LEU A 167 -2.58 8.60 10.94
C LEU A 167 -2.57 7.94 9.56
N PHE A 168 -1.40 7.72 8.97
CA PHE A 168 -1.26 7.02 7.70
C PHE A 168 -1.80 5.60 7.79
N ALA A 169 -1.42 4.83 8.81
CA ALA A 169 -1.88 3.46 9.00
C ALA A 169 -3.41 3.39 9.17
N VAL A 170 -4.01 4.26 9.98
CA VAL A 170 -5.47 4.34 10.14
C VAL A 170 -6.15 4.70 8.84
N SER A 171 -5.61 5.67 8.08
CA SER A 171 -6.17 6.05 6.78
C SER A 171 -6.12 4.90 5.77
N LEU A 172 -5.02 4.15 5.73
CA LEU A 172 -4.85 2.98 4.86
C LEU A 172 -5.84 1.87 5.22
N ILE A 173 -6.00 1.58 6.51
CA ILE A 173 -7.00 0.62 6.99
C ILE A 173 -8.41 1.06 6.57
N GLY A 174 -8.74 2.35 6.70
CA GLY A 174 -10.01 2.92 6.26
C GLY A 174 -10.25 2.71 4.76
N VAL A 175 -9.27 2.98 3.91
CA VAL A 175 -9.36 2.76 2.46
C VAL A 175 -9.57 1.27 2.15
N MET A 176 -8.84 0.37 2.81
CA MET A 176 -9.00 -1.07 2.62
C MET A 176 -10.40 -1.53 3.02
N ILE A 177 -10.94 -1.05 4.15
CA ILE A 177 -12.30 -1.37 4.59
C ILE A 177 -13.33 -0.90 3.55
N CYS A 178 -13.24 0.34 3.07
CA CYS A 178 -14.11 0.86 2.02
C CYS A 178 -14.04 0.01 0.74
N TYR A 179 -12.84 -0.43 0.36
CA TYR A 179 -12.64 -1.29 -0.79
C TYR A 179 -13.31 -2.67 -0.60
N PHE A 180 -13.18 -3.29 0.58
CA PHE A 180 -13.86 -4.54 0.89
C PHE A 180 -15.39 -4.39 0.89
N PHE A 181 -15.93 -3.29 1.43
CA PHE A 181 -17.36 -3.01 1.35
C PHE A 181 -17.84 -2.86 -0.09
N TYR A 182 -17.09 -2.16 -0.94
CA TYR A 182 -17.40 -2.05 -2.36
C TYR A 182 -17.42 -3.43 -3.05
N LEU A 183 -16.42 -4.28 -2.81
CA LEU A 183 -16.41 -5.64 -3.35
C LEU A 183 -17.60 -6.47 -2.87
N LEU A 184 -17.99 -6.33 -1.60
CA LEU A 184 -19.13 -7.04 -1.03
C LEU A 184 -20.44 -6.63 -1.70
N ILE A 185 -20.67 -5.32 -1.87
CA ILE A 185 -21.86 -4.79 -2.54
C ILE A 185 -21.89 -5.26 -4.00
N LYS A 186 -20.75 -5.20 -4.70
CA LYS A 186 -20.66 -5.67 -6.08
C LYS A 186 -20.99 -7.17 -6.18
N ALA A 187 -20.43 -8.00 -5.31
CA ALA A 187 -20.71 -9.43 -5.29
C ALA A 187 -22.20 -9.73 -5.02
N GLN A 188 -22.84 -8.98 -4.11
CA GLN A 188 -24.29 -9.10 -3.88
C GLN A 188 -25.11 -8.69 -5.10
N SER A 189 -24.73 -7.60 -5.76
CA SER A 189 -25.39 -7.14 -6.99
C SER A 189 -25.26 -8.18 -8.11
N ASP A 190 -24.07 -8.73 -8.31
CA ASP A 190 -23.81 -9.75 -9.32
C ASP A 190 -24.64 -11.02 -9.02
N LEU A 191 -24.66 -11.47 -7.76
CA LEU A 191 -25.50 -12.60 -7.33
C LEU A 191 -26.98 -12.35 -7.58
N TYR A 192 -27.48 -11.15 -7.26
CA TYR A 192 -28.87 -10.78 -7.51
C TYR A 192 -29.20 -10.81 -9.01
N HIS A 193 -28.34 -10.21 -9.84
CA HIS A 193 -28.48 -10.22 -11.29
C HIS A 193 -28.54 -11.66 -11.85
N TYR A 194 -27.60 -12.53 -11.46
CA TYR A 194 -27.59 -13.92 -11.93
C TYR A 194 -28.79 -14.72 -11.41
N SER A 195 -29.26 -14.45 -10.18
CA SER A 195 -30.46 -15.09 -9.65
C SER A 195 -31.72 -14.70 -10.44
N GLN A 196 -31.81 -13.44 -10.87
CA GLN A 196 -32.90 -12.96 -11.69
C GLN A 196 -32.85 -13.59 -13.09
N LEU A 197 -31.68 -13.61 -13.72
CA LEU A 197 -31.48 -14.23 -15.03
C LEU A 197 -31.86 -15.72 -15.01
N LEU A 198 -31.50 -16.42 -13.94
CA LEU A 198 -31.84 -17.83 -13.74
C LEU A 198 -33.37 -18.02 -13.62
N SER A 199 -34.04 -17.15 -12.87
CA SER A 199 -35.50 -17.18 -12.72
C SER A 199 -36.22 -16.92 -14.05
N GLU A 200 -35.74 -15.95 -14.84
CA GLU A 200 -36.28 -15.67 -16.17
C GLU A 200 -36.10 -16.88 -17.10
N GLN A 201 -34.92 -17.51 -17.08
CA GLN A 201 -34.64 -18.70 -17.86
C GLN A 201 -35.51 -19.90 -17.44
N GLN A 202 -35.74 -20.08 -16.14
CA GLN A 202 -36.65 -21.12 -15.63
C GLN A 202 -38.09 -20.86 -16.06
N ALA A 203 -38.56 -19.62 -16.03
CA ALA A 203 -39.89 -19.25 -16.50
C ALA A 203 -40.05 -19.53 -18.00
N SER A 204 -39.05 -19.14 -18.82
CA SER A 204 -39.04 -19.47 -20.25
C SER A 204 -39.00 -20.98 -20.51
N GLN A 205 -38.22 -21.75 -19.73
CA GLN A 205 -38.21 -23.20 -19.84
C GLN A 205 -39.56 -23.83 -19.47
N GLN A 206 -40.22 -23.34 -18.43
CA GLN A 206 -41.56 -23.81 -18.05
C GLN A 206 -42.58 -23.48 -19.14
N GLN A 207 -42.51 -22.27 -19.70
CA GLN A 207 -43.37 -21.86 -20.81
C GLN A 207 -43.14 -22.75 -22.05
N LEU A 208 -41.89 -22.94 -22.48
CA LEU A 208 -41.53 -23.87 -23.55
C LEU A 208 -42.00 -25.29 -23.28
N LYS A 209 -41.78 -25.81 -22.07
CA LYS A 209 -42.28 -27.14 -21.68
C LYS A 209 -43.80 -27.22 -21.74
N SER A 210 -44.52 -26.16 -21.36
CA SER A 210 -45.98 -26.12 -21.45
C SER A 210 -46.47 -26.06 -22.89
N GLU A 211 -45.85 -25.24 -23.75
CA GLU A 211 -46.14 -25.15 -25.18
C GLU A 211 -45.83 -26.48 -25.89
N LEU A 212 -44.77 -27.17 -25.49
CA LEU A 212 -44.38 -28.48 -25.99
C LEU A 212 -45.19 -29.64 -25.39
N SER A 213 -45.83 -29.46 -24.22
CA SER A 213 -46.61 -30.53 -23.56
C SER A 213 -47.88 -30.92 -24.31
N GLY A 214 -48.40 -30.03 -25.15
CA GLY A 214 -49.48 -30.31 -26.11
C GLY A 214 -48.98 -30.73 -27.50
N TYR A 215 -47.67 -30.66 -27.74
CA TYR A 215 -47.05 -31.08 -28.99
C TYR A 215 -46.72 -32.58 -28.88
N ILE A 216 -47.59 -33.42 -29.41
CA ILE A 216 -47.25 -34.81 -29.72
C ILE A 216 -46.72 -34.80 -31.16
N PRO A 217 -45.39 -34.78 -31.39
CA PRO A 217 -44.93 -35.14 -32.71
C PRO A 217 -45.25 -36.63 -32.83
N TYR A 218 -46.23 -37.00 -33.63
CA TYR A 218 -46.12 -38.27 -34.35
C TYR A 218 -44.93 -38.04 -35.28
N PRO A 219 -43.72 -38.49 -34.92
CA PRO A 219 -42.58 -38.16 -35.74
C PRO A 219 -42.82 -38.87 -37.06
N SER A 220 -42.73 -38.14 -38.17
CA SER A 220 -42.74 -38.77 -39.48
C SER A 220 -41.67 -39.86 -39.50
N SER A 221 -41.84 -40.89 -40.32
CA SER A 221 -40.84 -41.95 -40.45
C SER A 221 -39.43 -41.38 -40.67
N SER A 222 -39.33 -40.29 -41.45
CA SER A 222 -38.08 -39.54 -41.67
C SER A 222 -37.50 -38.91 -40.38
N GLN A 223 -38.33 -38.33 -39.52
CA GLN A 223 -37.86 -37.75 -38.25
C GLN A 223 -37.36 -38.82 -37.27
N LYS A 224 -38.01 -39.99 -37.23
CA LYS A 224 -37.52 -41.13 -36.44
C LYS A 224 -36.18 -41.62 -36.96
N GLN A 225 -36.03 -41.76 -38.28
CA GLN A 225 -34.79 -42.21 -38.90
C GLN A 225 -33.64 -41.22 -38.70
N ILE A 226 -33.91 -39.91 -38.78
CA ILE A 226 -32.90 -38.88 -38.46
C ILE A 226 -32.51 -38.93 -36.98
N GLN A 227 -33.47 -39.12 -36.07
CA GLN A 227 -33.16 -39.23 -34.65
C GLN A 227 -32.30 -40.47 -34.34
N GLN A 228 -32.67 -41.62 -34.91
CA GLN A 228 -31.95 -42.88 -34.72
C GLN A 228 -30.52 -42.80 -35.28
N SER A 229 -30.34 -42.19 -36.45
CA SER A 229 -29.00 -42.04 -37.04
C SER A 229 -28.12 -41.08 -36.25
N LEU A 230 -28.66 -39.96 -35.76
CA LEU A 230 -27.92 -39.03 -34.92
C LEU A 230 -27.55 -39.65 -33.57
N GLN A 231 -28.44 -40.44 -32.99
CA GLN A 231 -28.14 -41.20 -31.77
C GLN A 231 -27.03 -42.22 -32.02
N MET A 232 -27.11 -42.99 -33.10
CA MET A 232 -26.04 -43.93 -33.50
C MET A 232 -24.69 -43.21 -33.62
N PHE A 233 -24.64 -42.05 -34.29
CA PHE A 233 -23.40 -41.30 -34.38
C PHE A 233 -22.93 -40.79 -33.03
N SER A 234 -23.82 -40.27 -32.19
CA SER A 234 -23.44 -39.84 -30.84
C SER A 234 -22.82 -40.97 -30.01
N GLU A 235 -23.27 -42.21 -30.19
CA GLU A 235 -22.76 -43.37 -29.45
C GLU A 235 -21.46 -43.95 -30.04
N LYS A 236 -21.28 -43.86 -31.36
CA LYS A 236 -20.17 -44.54 -32.08
C LYS A 236 -19.08 -43.61 -32.56
N MET A 237 -19.27 -42.29 -32.50
CA MET A 237 -18.29 -41.32 -32.96
C MET A 237 -17.10 -41.22 -32.01
N PRO A 238 -15.87 -41.50 -32.47
CA PRO A 238 -14.68 -41.28 -31.66
C PRO A 238 -14.44 -39.78 -31.49
N THR A 239 -13.79 -39.40 -30.39
CA THR A 239 -13.45 -37.99 -30.08
C THR A 239 -12.49 -37.35 -31.09
N THR A 240 -11.89 -38.15 -31.98
CA THR A 240 -10.95 -37.72 -33.03
C THR A 240 -11.63 -37.43 -34.38
N ILE A 241 -12.94 -37.66 -34.50
CA ILE A 241 -13.74 -37.33 -35.68
C ILE A 241 -14.61 -36.12 -35.40
N TRP A 242 -14.55 -35.13 -36.30
CA TRP A 242 -15.42 -33.95 -36.30
C TRP A 242 -16.33 -33.97 -37.51
N LEU A 243 -17.64 -33.85 -37.31
CA LEU A 243 -18.59 -33.69 -38.41
C LEU A 243 -18.69 -32.23 -38.83
N ASN A 244 -18.58 -31.99 -40.13
CA ASN A 244 -18.85 -30.70 -40.75
C ASN A 244 -20.26 -30.63 -41.32
N LEU A 245 -20.74 -31.74 -41.89
CA LEU A 245 -22.03 -31.80 -42.56
C LEU A 245 -22.69 -33.15 -42.35
N TYR A 246 -24.01 -33.10 -42.13
CA TYR A 246 -24.91 -34.24 -42.15
C TYR A 246 -26.05 -33.92 -43.10
N GLU A 247 -26.18 -34.69 -44.17
CA GLU A 247 -27.29 -34.61 -45.11
C GLU A 247 -28.09 -35.90 -45.04
N TYR A 248 -29.41 -35.76 -44.87
CA TYR A 248 -30.34 -36.87 -44.90
C TYR A 248 -31.24 -36.76 -46.14
N GLU A 249 -31.21 -37.80 -46.94
CA GLU A 249 -32.20 -38.13 -47.96
C GLU A 249 -32.88 -39.44 -47.52
N SER A 250 -34.09 -39.73 -48.01
CA SER A 250 -34.81 -40.95 -47.62
C SER A 250 -33.91 -42.19 -47.70
N GLN A 251 -33.75 -42.90 -46.59
CA GLN A 251 -32.89 -44.10 -46.43
C GLN A 251 -31.40 -43.89 -46.76
N LYS A 252 -30.93 -42.64 -46.90
CA LYS A 252 -29.54 -42.34 -47.25
C LYS A 252 -29.00 -41.16 -46.46
N ILE A 253 -27.87 -41.37 -45.83
CA ILE A 253 -27.13 -40.33 -45.11
C ILE A 253 -25.82 -40.07 -45.83
N LYS A 254 -25.49 -38.80 -46.04
CA LYS A 254 -24.16 -38.37 -46.45
C LYS A 254 -23.56 -37.57 -45.31
N ILE A 255 -22.36 -37.91 -44.92
CA ILE A 255 -21.60 -37.12 -43.94
C ILE A 255 -20.31 -36.63 -44.56
N THR A 256 -19.92 -35.42 -44.19
CA THR A 256 -18.55 -34.95 -44.37
C THR A 256 -17.97 -34.57 -43.02
N GLY A 257 -16.72 -34.93 -42.81
CA GLY A 257 -16.05 -34.71 -41.54
C GLY A 257 -14.55 -34.65 -41.68
N ARG A 258 -13.88 -34.39 -40.56
CA ARG A 258 -12.43 -34.33 -40.45
C ARG A 258 -11.95 -35.31 -39.42
N SER A 259 -10.76 -35.85 -39.62
CA SER A 259 -10.04 -36.66 -38.64
C SER A 259 -8.55 -36.38 -38.75
N VAL A 260 -7.81 -36.54 -37.65
CA VAL A 260 -6.34 -36.47 -37.68
C VAL A 260 -5.74 -37.79 -38.20
N ASN A 261 -6.49 -38.90 -38.13
CA ASN A 261 -6.00 -40.23 -38.45
C ASN A 261 -6.91 -40.96 -39.45
N TYR A 262 -6.29 -41.54 -40.48
CA TYR A 262 -6.97 -42.38 -41.47
C TYR A 262 -7.61 -43.61 -40.82
N VAL A 263 -6.92 -44.21 -39.86
CA VAL A 263 -7.38 -45.41 -39.15
C VAL A 263 -8.70 -45.15 -38.43
N ASP A 264 -8.86 -43.96 -37.84
CA ASP A 264 -10.10 -43.60 -37.13
C ASP A 264 -11.29 -43.48 -38.08
N ILE A 265 -11.08 -42.94 -39.29
CA ILE A 265 -12.12 -42.84 -40.33
C ILE A 265 -12.59 -44.24 -40.75
N ILE A 266 -11.66 -45.17 -40.94
CA ILE A 266 -11.98 -46.54 -41.35
C ILE A 266 -12.66 -47.31 -40.20
N ASN A 267 -12.16 -47.19 -38.97
CA ASN A 267 -12.76 -47.83 -37.80
C ASN A 267 -14.16 -47.30 -37.54
N PHE A 268 -14.37 -45.98 -37.67
CA PHE A 268 -15.69 -45.38 -37.57
C PHE A 268 -16.64 -45.91 -38.65
N ASN A 269 -16.20 -46.01 -39.91
CA ASN A 269 -17.00 -46.64 -40.97
C ASN A 269 -17.40 -48.08 -40.61
N GLN A 270 -16.46 -48.87 -40.09
CA GLN A 270 -16.74 -50.26 -39.68
C GLN A 270 -17.75 -50.33 -38.52
N LEU A 271 -17.62 -49.45 -37.52
CA LEU A 271 -18.57 -49.37 -36.40
C LEU A 271 -19.97 -48.98 -36.86
N VAL A 272 -20.08 -48.04 -37.80
CA VAL A 272 -21.36 -47.64 -38.41
C VAL A 272 -21.94 -48.77 -39.26
N SER A 273 -21.13 -49.41 -40.12
CA SER A 273 -21.55 -50.56 -40.95
C SER A 273 -22.02 -51.77 -40.12
N SER A 274 -21.54 -51.90 -38.88
CA SER A 274 -21.90 -53.00 -37.99
C SER A 274 -23.25 -52.78 -37.28
N ASN A 275 -23.88 -51.60 -37.42
CA ASN A 275 -25.18 -51.33 -36.82
C ASN A 275 -26.30 -52.02 -37.63
N HIS A 276 -27.24 -52.67 -36.92
CA HIS A 276 -28.40 -53.34 -37.50
C HIS A 276 -29.32 -52.43 -38.33
N ASP A 277 -29.29 -51.11 -38.11
CA ASP A 277 -30.09 -50.14 -38.86
C ASP A 277 -29.41 -49.69 -40.17
N VAL A 278 -28.17 -50.11 -40.40
CA VAL A 278 -27.35 -49.72 -41.56
C VAL A 278 -27.27 -50.90 -42.53
N LYS A 279 -27.74 -50.68 -43.75
CA LYS A 279 -27.63 -51.64 -44.85
C LYS A 279 -26.21 -51.68 -45.41
N ASN A 280 -25.61 -50.50 -45.58
CA ASN A 280 -24.28 -50.34 -46.17
C ASN A 280 -23.67 -49.01 -45.73
N SER A 281 -22.36 -48.98 -45.45
CA SER A 281 -21.63 -47.73 -45.24
C SER A 281 -20.26 -47.79 -45.90
N ARG A 282 -19.96 -46.75 -46.68
CA ARG A 282 -18.71 -46.65 -47.43
C ARG A 282 -18.12 -45.25 -47.35
N VAL A 283 -16.81 -45.19 -47.14
CA VAL A 283 -16.04 -43.97 -47.34
C VAL A 283 -15.85 -43.77 -48.84
N LYS A 284 -16.31 -42.62 -49.36
CA LYS A 284 -16.18 -42.26 -50.77
C LYS A 284 -14.84 -41.63 -51.09
N ASN A 285 -14.40 -40.73 -50.24
CA ASN A 285 -13.22 -39.92 -50.49
C ASN A 285 -12.55 -39.56 -49.17
N ILE A 286 -11.22 -39.54 -49.17
CA ILE A 286 -10.39 -39.02 -48.09
C ILE A 286 -9.33 -38.16 -48.74
N GLU A 287 -9.37 -36.87 -48.46
CA GLU A 287 -8.43 -35.88 -48.98
C GLU A 287 -7.60 -35.30 -47.85
N ASN A 288 -6.34 -35.00 -48.15
CA ASN A 288 -5.47 -34.33 -47.20
C ASN A 288 -5.78 -32.82 -47.22
N SER A 289 -6.17 -32.27 -46.06
CA SER A 289 -6.52 -30.86 -45.88
C SER A 289 -5.71 -30.29 -44.72
N HIS A 290 -4.47 -29.89 -45.04
CA HIS A 290 -3.48 -29.34 -44.11
C HIS A 290 -3.29 -30.22 -42.86
N ASP A 291 -3.84 -29.80 -41.73
CA ASP A 291 -3.65 -30.45 -40.42
C ASP A 291 -4.64 -31.60 -40.16
N SER A 292 -5.47 -31.97 -41.14
CA SER A 292 -6.47 -33.04 -41.01
C SER A 292 -6.80 -33.73 -42.34
N LEU A 293 -7.41 -34.90 -42.24
CA LEU A 293 -8.00 -35.62 -43.36
C LEU A 293 -9.48 -35.27 -43.46
N LEU A 294 -9.89 -34.66 -44.57
CA LEU A 294 -11.30 -34.43 -44.90
C LEU A 294 -11.86 -35.71 -45.53
N PHE A 295 -12.91 -36.27 -44.94
CA PHE A 295 -13.56 -37.46 -45.47
C PHE A 295 -15.02 -37.22 -45.83
N GLN A 296 -15.49 -37.99 -46.81
CA GLN A 296 -16.89 -38.10 -47.18
C GLN A 296 -17.32 -39.56 -47.09
N MET A 297 -18.46 -39.81 -46.45
CA MET A 297 -19.02 -41.15 -46.28
C MET A 297 -20.50 -41.16 -46.66
N ASP A 298 -20.90 -42.21 -47.37
CA ASP A 298 -22.29 -42.51 -47.70
C ASP A 298 -22.75 -43.70 -46.86
N ILE A 299 -23.91 -43.57 -46.22
CA ILE A 299 -24.54 -44.59 -45.39
C ILE A 299 -25.96 -44.83 -45.93
N GLU A 300 -26.30 -46.08 -46.19
CA GLU A 300 -27.63 -46.54 -46.59
C GLU A 300 -28.28 -47.20 -45.39
N LEU A 301 -29.49 -46.75 -45.03
CA LEU A 301 -30.26 -47.29 -43.91
C LEU A 301 -31.15 -48.45 -44.37
N ASN A 302 -31.52 -49.33 -43.43
CA ASN A 302 -32.57 -50.32 -43.65
C ASN A 302 -33.95 -49.63 -43.69
N GLU A 303 -34.92 -50.25 -44.39
CA GLU A 303 -36.30 -49.75 -44.45
C GLU A 303 -37.02 -49.83 -43.09
#